data_AF-A0A415FCV9-F1
#
_entry.id   AF-A0A415FCV9-F1
#
_cell.length_a   1.000
_cell.length_b   1.000
_cell.length_c   1.000
_cell.angle_alpha   90.00
_cell.angle_beta   90.00
_cell.angle_gamma   90.00
#
_symmetry.space_group_name_H-M   'P 1'
#
loop_
_entity.id
_entity.type
_entity.pdbx_description
1 polymer ?
#
loop_
_entity_poly.entity_id
_entity_poly.type
_entity_poly.pdbx_seq_one_letter_code
_entity_poly.pdbx_strand_id
1 'polypeptide(L)'
;MKFDNLHQILRSLYEQMMPLCGDMAGVAKGIAGLGALFYVAYRVWQSLARAEPIDVFPMLRPFAIGLCIMFFPTVVLGTINSILSPV
;
A
#
# COMPACT_ATOMS: atom_id res chain seq x y z
N MET A 1 -33.20 14.83 -11.17
CA MET A 1 -32.79 16.24 -11.25
C MET A 1 -32.08 16.79 -10.02
N LYS A 2 -32.51 16.59 -8.76
CA LYS A 2 -31.72 17.02 -7.58
C LYS A 2 -30.67 15.99 -7.13
N PHE A 3 -30.96 14.69 -7.30
CA PHE A 3 -30.06 13.59 -6.97
C PHE A 3 -28.81 13.52 -7.88
N ASP A 4 -28.96 13.80 -9.18
CA ASP A 4 -27.83 13.87 -10.13
C ASP A 4 -26.82 14.94 -9.70
N ASN A 5 -27.32 16.06 -9.16
CA ASN A 5 -26.51 17.19 -8.73
C ASN A 5 -25.70 16.87 -7.46
N LEU A 6 -26.32 16.24 -6.45
CA LEU A 6 -25.61 15.82 -5.25
C LEU A 6 -24.57 14.73 -5.54
N HIS A 7 -24.87 13.80 -6.44
CA HIS A 7 -23.93 12.76 -6.85
C HIS A 7 -22.72 13.36 -7.59
N GLN A 8 -22.94 14.34 -8.48
CA GLN A 8 -21.86 15.09 -9.13
C GLN A 8 -20.99 15.88 -8.13
N ILE A 9 -21.61 16.51 -7.12
CA ILE A 9 -20.88 17.23 -6.07
C ILE A 9 -20.05 16.23 -5.24
N LEU A 10 -20.62 15.09 -4.87
CA LEU A 10 -19.89 14.07 -4.10
C LEU A 10 -18.75 13.43 -4.91
N ARG A 11 -18.96 13.19 -6.22
CA ARG A 11 -17.92 12.70 -7.15
C ARG A 11 -16.79 13.72 -7.29
N SER A 12 -17.11 14.99 -7.50
CA SER A 12 -16.09 16.05 -7.61
C SER A 12 -15.34 16.27 -6.30
N LEU A 13 -16.01 16.16 -5.15
CA LEU A 13 -15.36 16.21 -3.83
C LEU A 13 -14.43 15.00 -3.64
N TYR A 14 -14.86 13.81 -4.04
CA TYR A 14 -14.07 12.59 -3.96
C TYR A 14 -12.82 12.65 -4.86
N GLU A 15 -12.95 13.13 -6.10
CA GLU A 15 -11.81 13.33 -7.00
C GLU A 15 -10.82 14.39 -6.48
N GLN A 16 -11.31 15.39 -5.75
CA GLN A 16 -10.45 16.40 -5.12
C GLN A 16 -9.79 15.91 -3.84
N MET A 17 -10.42 15.03 -3.06
CA MET A 17 -9.87 14.51 -1.81
C MET A 17 -8.91 13.33 -1.99
N MET A 18 -9.15 12.44 -2.95
CA MET A 18 -8.25 11.31 -3.23
C MET A 18 -6.77 11.69 -3.43
N PRO A 19 -6.40 12.73 -4.21
CA PRO A 19 -5.01 13.11 -4.39
C PRO A 19 -4.37 13.62 -3.09
N LEU A 20 -5.13 14.29 -2.21
CA LEU A 20 -4.64 14.73 -0.89
C LEU A 20 -4.23 13.56 0.00
N CYS A 21 -4.91 12.41 -0.10
CA CYS A 21 -4.53 11.19 0.59
C CYS A 21 -3.36 10.45 -0.09
N GLY A 22 -3.09 10.75 -1.36
CA GLY A 22 -2.01 10.15 -2.15
C GLY A 22 -0.62 10.47 -1.58
N ASP A 23 -0.39 11.71 -1.16
CA ASP A 23 0.89 12.13 -0.58
C ASP A 23 1.18 11.38 0.73
N MET A 24 0.18 11.24 1.61
CA MET A 24 0.31 10.46 2.85
C MET A 24 0.57 8.98 2.57
N ALA A 25 -0.08 8.42 1.55
CA ALA A 25 0.18 7.05 1.11
C ALA A 25 1.60 6.87 0.55
N GLY A 26 2.14 7.88 -0.13
CA GLY A 26 3.53 7.91 -0.60
C GLY A 26 4.53 7.89 0.55
N VAL A 27 4.32 8.73 1.57
CA VAL A 27 5.17 8.75 2.78
C VAL A 27 5.08 7.42 3.54
N ALA A 28 3.87 6.88 3.71
CA ALA A 28 3.66 5.58 4.37
C ALA A 28 4.37 4.44 3.65
N LYS A 29 4.33 4.42 2.31
CA LYS A 29 5.10 3.47 1.47
C LYS A 29 6.60 3.59 1.70
N GLY A 30 7.12 4.81 1.78
CA GLY A 30 8.54 5.07 2.05
C GLY A 30 8.97 4.50 3.40
N ILE A 31 8.21 4.77 4.47
CA ILE A 31 8.50 4.26 5.81
C ILE A 31 8.41 2.73 5.86
N ALA A 32 7.41 2.13 5.22
CA ALA A 32 7.26 0.69 5.15
C ALA A 32 8.42 0.01 4.39
N GLY A 33 8.88 0.61 3.28
CA GLY A 33 10.04 0.13 2.53
C GLY A 33 11.32 0.18 3.35
N LEU A 34 11.55 1.29 4.06
CA LEU A 34 12.69 1.45 4.96
C LEU A 34 12.69 0.40 6.07
N GLY A 35 11.54 0.16 6.70
CA GLY A 35 11.38 -0.88 7.73
C GLY A 35 11.63 -2.29 7.19
N ALA A 36 11.15 -2.60 5.98
CA ALA A 36 11.39 -3.89 5.33
C ALA A 36 12.88 -4.12 5.03
N LEU A 37 13.59 -3.11 4.54
CA LEU A 37 15.03 -3.17 4.29
C LEU A 37 15.82 -3.41 5.58
N PHE A 38 15.52 -2.66 6.64
CA PHE A 38 16.18 -2.85 7.94
C PHE A 38 15.90 -4.24 8.53
N TYR A 39 14.68 -4.73 8.44
CA TYR A 39 14.31 -6.07 8.91
C TYR A 39 15.11 -7.16 8.17
N VAL A 40 15.17 -7.07 6.84
CA VAL A 40 15.93 -8.00 6.01
C VAL A 40 17.42 -7.93 6.33
N ALA A 41 18.00 -6.72 6.39
CA ALA A 41 19.42 -6.52 6.66
C ALA A 41 19.84 -7.11 8.01
N TYR A 42 19.07 -6.84 9.08
CA TYR A 42 19.34 -7.38 10.41
C TYR A 42 19.32 -8.92 10.42
N ARG A 43 18.31 -9.51 9.76
CA ARG A 43 18.12 -10.96 9.74
C ARG A 43 19.20 -11.67 8.93
N VAL A 44 19.60 -11.09 7.79
CA VAL A 44 20.71 -11.62 6.97
C VAL A 44 22.03 -11.49 7.72
N TRP A 45 22.29 -10.36 8.38
CA TRP A 45 23.50 -10.16 9.18
C TRP A 45 23.63 -11.18 10.30
N GLN A 46 22.53 -11.48 11.00
CA GLN A 46 22.50 -12.49 12.05
C GLN A 46 22.82 -13.90 11.50
N SER A 47 22.26 -14.29 10.36
CA SER A 47 22.58 -15.58 9.71
C SER A 47 24.03 -15.63 9.24
N LEU A 48 24.55 -14.55 8.65
CA LEU A 48 25.95 -14.45 8.22
C LEU A 48 26.91 -14.57 9.41
N ALA A 49 26.62 -13.89 10.53
CA ALA A 49 27.45 -13.90 11.73
C ALA A 49 27.46 -15.27 12.43
N ARG A 50 26.41 -16.08 12.28
CA ARG A 50 26.34 -17.45 12.80
C ARG A 50 26.88 -18.52 11.84
N ALA A 51 27.28 -18.14 10.62
CA ALA A 51 27.63 -19.06 9.55
C ALA A 51 26.53 -20.10 9.23
N GLU A 52 25.27 -19.77 9.56
CA GLU A 52 24.11 -20.60 9.26
C GLU A 52 23.59 -20.24 7.86
N PRO A 53 23.08 -21.22 7.09
CA PRO A 53 22.45 -20.94 5.81
C PRO A 53 21.30 -19.94 5.98
N ILE A 54 21.17 -18.99 5.04
CA ILE A 54 20.16 -17.92 5.11
C ILE A 54 18.78 -18.53 4.91
N ASP A 55 17.93 -18.46 5.94
CA ASP A 55 16.55 -18.91 5.87
C ASP A 55 15.66 -17.82 5.25
N VAL A 56 15.27 -18.04 4.00
CA VAL A 56 14.46 -17.13 3.18
C VAL A 56 12.97 -17.17 3.53
N PHE A 57 12.48 -18.23 4.17
CA PHE A 57 11.05 -18.43 4.46
C PHE A 57 10.43 -17.27 5.27
N PRO A 58 11.12 -16.72 6.27
CA PRO A 58 10.57 -15.63 7.08
C PRO A 58 10.80 -14.24 6.45
N MET A 59 11.62 -14.13 5.40
CA MET A 59 11.75 -12.91 4.58
C MET A 59 10.52 -12.68 3.68
N LEU A 60 9.66 -13.68 3.54
CA LEU A 60 8.40 -13.60 2.79
C LEU A 60 7.37 -12.68 3.48
N ARG A 61 7.45 -12.52 4.82
CA ARG A 61 6.57 -11.61 5.59
C ARG A 61 6.69 -10.13 5.19
N PRO A 62 7.87 -9.50 5.25
CA PRO A 62 8.03 -8.11 4.83
C PRO A 62 7.72 -7.92 3.33
N PHE A 63 8.01 -8.92 2.50
CA PHE A 63 7.66 -8.90 1.08
C PHE A 63 6.14 -8.88 0.85
N ALA A 64 5.39 -9.76 1.52
CA ALA A 64 3.93 -9.79 1.42
C ALA A 64 3.30 -8.47 1.89
N ILE A 65 3.79 -7.89 2.99
CA ILE A 65 3.32 -6.59 3.48
C ILE A 65 3.65 -5.48 2.47
N GLY A 66 4.87 -5.44 1.94
CA GLY A 66 5.28 -4.48 0.92
C GLY A 66 4.42 -4.58 -0.35
N LEU A 67 4.13 -5.81 -0.79
CA LEU A 67 3.24 -6.09 -1.92
C LEU A 67 1.83 -5.56 -1.63
N CYS A 68 1.27 -5.83 -0.45
CA CYS A 68 -0.04 -5.31 -0.05
C CYS A 68 -0.10 -3.77 -0.07
N ILE A 69 0.96 -3.09 0.39
CA ILE A 69 1.01 -1.62 0.42
C ILE A 69 1.17 -1.05 -1.00
N MET A 70 1.97 -1.67 -1.86
CA MET A 70 2.18 -1.23 -3.24
C MET A 70 0.90 -1.36 -4.08
N PHE A 71 0.18 -2.47 -3.94
CA PHE A 71 -1.05 -2.76 -4.68
C PHE A 71 -2.31 -2.11 -4.06
N PHE A 72 -2.22 -1.48 -2.89
CA PHE A 72 -3.34 -0.80 -2.24
C PHE A 72 -4.08 0.22 -3.15
N PRO A 73 -3.42 1.19 -3.81
CA PRO A 73 -4.14 2.18 -4.62
C PRO A 73 -4.75 1.62 -5.91
N THR A 74 -4.15 0.62 -6.54
CA THR A 74 -4.64 0.08 -7.82
C THR A 74 -5.65 -1.04 -7.62
N VAL A 75 -5.37 -1.96 -6.70
CA VAL A 75 -6.22 -3.12 -6.44
C VAL A 75 -7.32 -2.76 -5.47
N VAL A 76 -7.03 -2.13 -4.33
CA VAL A 76 -8.07 -1.90 -3.30
C VAL A 76 -8.92 -0.69 -3.66
N LEU A 77 -8.32 0.48 -3.89
CA LEU A 77 -9.11 1.67 -4.26
C LEU A 77 -9.73 1.55 -5.66
N GLY A 78 -9.05 0.90 -6.61
CA GLY A 78 -9.58 0.65 -7.95
C GLY A 78 -10.75 -0.33 -7.96
N THR A 79 -10.68 -1.44 -7.21
CA THR A 79 -11.82 -2.37 -7.10
C THR A 79 -12.98 -1.76 -6.33
N ILE A 80 -12.72 -1.04 -5.23
CA ILE A 80 -13.77 -0.37 -4.47
C ILE A 80 -14.49 0.66 -5.34
N ASN A 81 -13.77 1.51 -6.09
CA ASN A 81 -14.41 2.44 -7.01
C ASN A 81 -15.16 1.74 -8.15
N SER A 82 -14.64 0.63 -8.66
CA SER A 82 -15.32 -0.18 -9.69
C SER A 82 -16.62 -0.81 -9.18
N ILE A 83 -16.65 -1.27 -7.92
CA ILE A 83 -17.84 -1.84 -7.28
C ILE A 83 -18.83 -0.74 -6.85
N LEU A 84 -18.35 0.42 -6.39
CA LEU A 84 -19.20 1.53 -5.93
C LEU A 84 -19.74 2.42 -7.05
N SER A 85 -19.16 2.40 -8.25
CA SER A 85 -19.80 3.02 -9.44
C SER A 85 -20.09 1.99 -10.54
N PRO A 86 -21.06 1.10 -10.33
CA PRO A 86 -21.73 0.46 -11.44
C PRO A 86 -22.77 1.47 -11.92
N VAL A 87 -22.37 2.33 -12.85
CA VAL A 87 -23.13 3.45 -13.47
C VAL A 87 -23.46 4.66 -12.59
#